data_AF-A0A521Y6C3-F1
#
_entry.id   AF-A0A521Y6C3-F1
#
_cell.length_a   1.000
_cell.length_b   1.000
_cell.length_c   1.000
_cell.angle_alpha   90.00
_cell.angle_beta   90.00
_cell.angle_gamma   90.00
#
_symmetry.space_group_name_H-M   'P 1'
#
loop_
_entity.id
_entity.type
_entity.pdbx_description
1 polymer ?
#
loop_
_entity_poly.entity_id
_entity_poly.type
_entity_poly.pdbx_seq_one_letter_code
_entity_poly.pdbx_strand_id
1 'polypeptide(L)'
;MMLEIIGIIIALASPLLAVYLYYANKKFTQDIAHNNEIFIHKIHKEKLFSEKIDRVVSQFLDMYNSSKDTGISALIRSGIGNLDSNEDIQFVLTELEKRTGKKPLGKDNDAIKQVGLLKFFQHTDLNKFRECNGIENIIKELKE
;
A
#
# COMPACT_ATOMS: atom_id res chain seq x y z
N MET A 1 36.72 53.39 30.66
CA MET A 1 36.00 53.71 29.41
C MET A 1 36.01 52.58 28.38
N MET A 2 37.13 52.20 27.75
CA MET A 2 37.11 51.16 26.68
C MET A 2 36.73 49.75 27.19
N LEU A 3 37.21 49.37 28.37
CA LEU A 3 36.88 48.09 29.03
C LEU A 3 35.42 47.99 29.50
N GLU A 4 34.82 49.10 29.92
CA GLU A 4 33.42 49.15 30.36
C GLU A 4 32.46 49.00 29.18
N ILE A 5 32.80 49.59 28.03
CA ILE A 5 32.02 49.47 26.79
C ILE A 5 32.05 48.01 26.29
N ILE A 6 33.21 47.34 26.33
CA ILE A 6 33.33 45.93 25.96
C ILE A 6 32.50 45.03 26.91
N GLY A 7 32.53 45.30 28.22
CA GLY A 7 31.71 44.58 29.20
C GLY A 7 30.20 44.71 28.95
N ILE A 8 29.73 45.91 28.61
CA ILE A 8 28.32 46.16 28.27
C ILE A 8 27.92 45.45 26.97
N ILE A 9 28.77 45.43 25.95
CA ILE A 9 28.50 44.74 24.68
C ILE A 9 28.38 43.22 24.90
N ILE A 10 29.27 42.62 25.69
CA ILE A 10 29.22 41.18 26.02
C ILE A 10 27.97 40.86 26.86
N ALA A 11 27.62 41.74 27.80
CA ALA A 11 26.44 41.57 28.65
C ALA A 11 25.11 41.65 27.85
N LEU A 12 25.05 42.43 26.77
CA LEU A 12 23.88 42.55 25.90
C LEU A 12 23.83 41.48 24.80
N ALA A 13 24.98 41.04 24.29
CA ALA A 13 25.06 40.00 23.26
C ALA A 13 24.62 38.62 23.79
N SER A 14 24.88 38.32 25.06
CA SER A 14 24.61 37.00 25.65
C SER A 14 23.11 36.67 25.75
N PRO A 15 22.22 37.58 26.22
CA PRO A 15 20.77 37.38 26.20
C PRO A 15 20.21 37.27 24.78
N LEU A 16 20.68 38.08 23.84
CA LEU A 16 20.26 38.04 22.43
C LEU A 16 20.59 36.69 21.80
N LEU A 17 21.79 36.17 22.05
CA LEU A 17 22.19 34.84 21.59
C LEU A 17 21.33 33.73 22.23
N ALA A 18 21.02 33.83 23.52
CA ALA A 18 20.16 32.87 24.21
C ALA A 18 18.74 32.84 23.63
N VAL A 19 18.15 34.01 23.34
CA VAL A 19 16.82 34.11 22.71
C VAL A 19 16.85 33.53 21.30
N TYR A 20 17.88 33.86 20.51
CA TYR A 20 18.06 33.30 19.17
C TYR A 20 18.15 31.76 19.20
N LEU A 21 19.01 31.21 20.06
CA LEU A 21 19.18 29.76 20.22
C LEU A 21 17.89 29.09 20.70
N TYR A 22 17.13 29.72 21.58
CA TYR A 22 15.83 29.21 22.04
C TYR A 22 14.84 29.07 20.88
N TYR A 23 14.66 30.12 20.07
CA TYR A 23 13.75 30.07 18.92
C TYR A 23 14.24 29.12 17.82
N ALA A 24 15.54 29.08 17.55
CA ALA A 24 16.13 28.15 16.60
C ALA A 24 15.89 26.69 17.02
N ASN A 25 16.12 26.37 18.31
CA ASN A 25 15.90 25.03 18.85
C ASN A 25 14.41 24.64 18.83
N LYS A 26 13.52 25.59 19.16
CA LYS A 26 12.07 25.36 19.08
C LYS A 26 11.63 25.02 17.65
N LYS A 27 12.09 25.78 16.66
CA LYS A 27 11.78 25.53 15.24
C LYS A 27 12.34 24.17 14.79
N PHE A 28 13.59 23.88 15.12
CA PHE A 28 14.22 22.60 14.78
C PHE A 28 13.47 21.40 15.39
N THR A 29 13.00 21.52 16.64
CA THR A 29 12.21 20.48 17.30
C THR A 29 10.85 20.28 16.62
N GLN A 30 10.20 21.36 16.18
CA GLN A 30 8.96 21.30 15.40
C GLN A 30 9.16 20.61 14.05
N ASP A 31 10.24 20.94 13.33
CA ASP A 31 10.57 20.32 12.05
C ASP A 31 10.84 18.81 12.21
N ILE A 32 11.56 18.42 13.28
CA ILE A 32 11.76 16.99 13.61
C ILE A 32 10.44 16.29 13.91
N ALA A 33 9.58 16.90 14.73
CA ALA A 33 8.29 16.32 15.09
C ALA A 33 7.42 16.08 13.83
N HIS A 34 7.35 17.08 12.95
CA HIS A 34 6.60 16.98 11.70
C HIS A 34 7.16 15.87 10.78
N ASN A 35 8.49 15.79 10.63
CA ASN A 35 9.11 14.74 9.83
C ASN A 35 8.88 13.35 10.41
N ASN A 36 8.90 13.21 11.74
CA ASN A 36 8.59 11.95 12.41
C ASN A 36 7.13 11.54 12.21
N GLU A 37 6.18 12.48 12.26
CA GLU A 37 4.77 12.19 11.96
C GLU A 37 4.58 11.68 10.53
N ILE A 38 5.20 12.33 9.54
CA ILE A 38 5.18 11.88 8.14
C ILE A 38 5.74 10.46 8.02
N PHE A 39 6.87 10.19 8.69
CA PHE A 39 7.50 8.88 8.67
C PHE A 39 6.64 7.79 9.32
N ILE A 40 6.03 8.07 10.47
CA ILE A 40 5.10 7.16 11.15
C ILE A 40 3.89 6.87 10.27
N HIS A 41 3.32 7.91 9.63
CA HIS A 41 2.21 7.73 8.70
C HIS A 41 2.61 6.84 7.51
N LYS A 42 3.83 7.01 6.97
CA LYS A 42 4.34 6.17 5.89
C LYS A 42 4.46 4.70 6.32
N ILE A 43 5.08 4.43 7.47
CA ILE A 43 5.20 3.08 8.04
C ILE A 43 3.81 2.47 8.25
N HIS A 44 2.87 3.23 8.81
CA HIS A 44 1.53 2.73 9.06
C HIS A 44 0.82 2.33 7.76
N LYS A 45 0.96 3.13 6.70
CA LYS A 45 0.41 2.82 5.38
C LYS A 45 1.05 1.56 4.78
N GLU A 46 2.37 1.42 4.88
CA GLU A 46 3.10 0.22 4.41
C GLU A 46 2.67 -1.04 5.18
N LYS A 47 2.45 -0.92 6.49
CA LYS A 47 1.97 -2.04 7.33
C LYS A 47 0.56 -2.46 6.94
N LEU A 48 -0.37 -1.51 6.80
CA LEU A 48 -1.74 -1.79 6.37
C LEU A 48 -1.79 -2.45 4.99
N PHE A 49 -0.93 -1.99 4.08
CA PHE A 49 -0.75 -2.61 2.77
C PHE A 49 -0.31 -4.08 2.90
N SER A 50 0.75 -4.35 3.69
CA SER A 50 1.22 -5.73 3.93
C SER A 50 0.11 -6.60 4.51
N GLU A 51 -0.61 -6.13 5.53
CA GLU A 51 -1.69 -6.90 6.17
C GLU A 51 -2.83 -7.25 5.20
N LYS A 52 -3.16 -6.33 4.29
CA LYS A 52 -4.20 -6.54 3.27
C LYS A 52 -3.76 -7.60 2.25
N ILE A 53 -2.52 -7.50 1.78
CA ILE A 53 -1.91 -8.46 0.85
C ILE A 53 -1.79 -9.85 1.48
N ASP A 54 -1.26 -9.92 2.70
CA ASP A 54 -1.08 -11.16 3.45
C ASP A 54 -2.42 -11.87 3.68
N ARG A 55 -3.48 -11.10 3.99
CA ARG A 55 -4.82 -11.66 4.16
C ARG A 55 -5.33 -12.33 2.89
N VAL A 56 -5.21 -11.67 1.73
CA VAL A 56 -5.66 -12.22 0.44
C VAL A 56 -4.87 -13.49 0.11
N VAL A 57 -3.53 -13.43 0.26
CA VAL A 57 -2.65 -14.58 0.00
C VAL A 57 -2.99 -15.76 0.91
N SER A 58 -3.12 -15.53 2.22
CA SER A 58 -3.46 -16.59 3.18
C SER A 58 -4.82 -17.22 2.89
N GLN A 59 -5.86 -16.41 2.65
CA GLN A 59 -7.19 -16.93 2.31
C GLN A 59 -7.17 -17.77 1.03
N PHE A 60 -6.43 -17.33 0.01
CA PHE A 60 -6.26 -18.12 -1.21
C PHE A 60 -5.57 -19.46 -0.91
N LEU A 61 -4.47 -19.45 -0.16
CA LEU A 61 -3.72 -20.66 0.17
C LEU A 61 -4.55 -21.64 0.99
N ASP A 62 -5.40 -21.16 1.91
CA ASP A 62 -6.31 -22.00 2.68
C ASP A 62 -7.33 -22.72 1.77
N MET A 63 -7.87 -22.02 0.77
CA MET A 63 -8.78 -22.62 -0.22
C MET A 63 -8.07 -23.60 -1.15
N TYR A 64 -6.86 -23.23 -1.60
CA TYR A 64 -6.03 -24.05 -2.46
C TYR A 64 -5.63 -25.36 -1.77
N ASN A 65 -5.15 -25.28 -0.53
CA ASN A 65 -4.72 -26.45 0.25
C ASN A 65 -5.89 -27.35 0.66
N SER A 66 -7.07 -26.77 0.90
CA SER A 66 -8.28 -27.55 1.21
C SER A 66 -8.93 -28.18 -0.02
N SER A 67 -8.39 -27.97 -1.23
CA SER A 67 -8.95 -28.44 -2.51
C SER A 67 -10.40 -28.00 -2.75
N LYS A 68 -10.87 -26.97 -2.03
CA LYS A 68 -12.25 -26.49 -2.12
C LYS A 68 -12.46 -25.61 -3.35
N ASP A 69 -11.45 -24.81 -3.69
CA ASP A 69 -11.50 -23.88 -4.82
C ASP A 69 -10.07 -23.56 -5.28
N THR A 70 -9.87 -23.36 -6.59
CA THR A 70 -8.56 -23.02 -7.16
C THR A 70 -8.70 -22.03 -8.32
N GLY A 71 -7.62 -21.31 -8.65
CA GLY A 71 -7.61 -20.39 -9.77
C GLY A 71 -8.45 -19.13 -9.53
N ILE A 72 -9.16 -18.66 -10.55
CA ILE A 72 -9.84 -17.36 -10.55
C ILE A 72 -10.99 -17.28 -9.53
N SER A 73 -11.76 -18.36 -9.34
CA SER A 73 -12.82 -18.42 -8.33
C SER A 73 -12.27 -18.31 -6.90
N ALA A 74 -11.13 -18.95 -6.62
CA ALA A 74 -10.44 -18.80 -5.34
C ALA A 74 -9.88 -17.37 -5.16
N LEU A 75 -9.37 -16.74 -6.22
CA LEU A 75 -8.91 -15.35 -6.16
C LEU A 75 -10.06 -14.39 -5.82
N ILE A 76 -11.22 -14.54 -6.48
CA ILE A 76 -12.41 -13.73 -6.19
C ILE A 76 -12.84 -13.91 -4.73
N ARG A 77 -12.91 -15.16 -4.23
CA ARG A 77 -13.26 -15.46 -2.84
C ARG A 77 -12.27 -14.93 -1.81
N SER A 78 -10.99 -14.87 -2.15
CA SER A 78 -9.95 -14.34 -1.28
C SER A 78 -10.03 -12.82 -1.13
N GLY A 79 -10.97 -12.17 -1.84
CA GLY A 79 -11.16 -10.73 -1.80
C GLY A 79 -10.09 -9.95 -2.56
N ILE A 80 -9.46 -10.55 -3.57
CA ILE A 80 -8.44 -9.88 -4.39
C ILE A 80 -8.97 -8.60 -5.05
N GLY A 81 -10.28 -8.53 -5.33
CA GLY A 81 -10.95 -7.35 -5.87
C GLY A 81 -11.03 -6.17 -4.90
N ASN A 82 -10.76 -6.38 -3.61
CA ASN A 82 -10.72 -5.31 -2.62
C ASN A 82 -9.36 -4.57 -2.61
N LEU A 83 -8.37 -5.01 -3.39
CA LEU A 83 -7.09 -4.32 -3.53
C LEU A 83 -7.25 -3.01 -4.29
N ASP A 84 -6.28 -2.10 -4.13
CA ASP A 84 -6.45 -0.70 -4.54
C ASP A 84 -5.91 -0.42 -5.95
N SER A 85 -5.09 -1.31 -6.49
CA SER A 85 -4.41 -1.10 -7.77
C SER A 85 -4.18 -2.40 -8.56
N ASN A 86 -3.87 -2.26 -9.86
CA ASN A 86 -3.44 -3.40 -10.70
C ASN A 86 -2.11 -3.97 -10.20
N GLU A 87 -1.24 -3.10 -9.70
CA GLU A 87 0.09 -3.42 -9.18
C GLU A 87 -0.01 -4.30 -7.94
N ASP A 88 -0.94 -3.99 -7.04
CA ASP A 88 -1.21 -4.77 -5.83
C ASP A 88 -1.71 -6.17 -6.18
N ILE A 89 -2.65 -6.26 -7.12
CA ILE A 89 -3.19 -7.52 -7.61
C ILE A 89 -2.08 -8.33 -8.30
N GLN A 90 -1.26 -7.69 -9.13
CA GLN A 90 -0.13 -8.33 -9.78
C GLN A 90 0.90 -8.84 -8.76
N PHE A 91 1.15 -8.09 -7.68
CA PHE A 91 2.02 -8.52 -6.59
C PHE A 91 1.48 -9.78 -5.91
N VAL A 92 0.18 -9.81 -5.57
CA VAL A 92 -0.46 -11.02 -5.00
C VAL A 92 -0.34 -12.20 -5.95
N LEU A 93 -0.63 -12.03 -7.24
CA LEU A 93 -0.54 -13.10 -8.23
C LEU A 93 0.88 -13.68 -8.30
N THR A 94 1.89 -12.81 -8.26
CA THR A 94 3.30 -13.22 -8.26
C THR A 94 3.68 -13.96 -6.97
N GLU A 95 3.23 -13.50 -5.80
CA GLU A 95 3.46 -14.22 -4.54
C GLU A 95 2.79 -15.59 -4.50
N LEU A 96 1.56 -15.69 -5.02
CA LEU A 96 0.87 -16.97 -5.13
C LEU A 96 1.57 -17.92 -6.10
N GLU A 97 2.07 -17.43 -7.24
CA GLU A 97 2.84 -18.23 -8.18
C GLU A 97 4.12 -18.79 -7.54
N LYS A 98 4.85 -17.95 -6.78
CA LYS A 98 6.05 -18.40 -6.04
C LYS A 98 5.73 -19.49 -5.02
N ARG A 99 4.63 -19.35 -4.28
CA ARG A 99 4.28 -20.27 -3.17
C ARG A 99 3.64 -21.58 -3.64
N THR A 100 2.88 -21.54 -4.73
CA THR A 100 2.13 -22.70 -5.23
C THR A 100 2.78 -23.39 -6.43
N GLY A 101 3.73 -22.72 -7.10
CA GLY A 101 4.32 -23.17 -8.36
C GLY A 101 3.35 -23.13 -9.55
N LYS A 102 2.16 -22.54 -9.38
CA LYS A 102 1.11 -22.49 -10.41
C LYS A 102 0.72 -21.05 -10.71
N LYS A 103 0.36 -20.80 -11.98
CA LYS A 103 -0.17 -19.51 -12.43
C LYS A 103 -1.65 -19.38 -12.03
N PRO A 104 -2.03 -18.48 -11.11
CA PRO A 104 -3.41 -18.42 -10.60
C PRO A 104 -4.45 -18.04 -11.66
N LEU A 105 -4.06 -17.26 -12.67
CA LEU A 105 -4.91 -16.88 -13.80
C LEU A 105 -4.90 -17.89 -14.97
N GLY A 106 -4.00 -18.88 -14.93
CA GLY A 106 -3.89 -19.89 -15.99
C GLY A 106 -3.75 -19.29 -17.39
N LYS A 107 -4.55 -19.82 -18.33
CA LYS A 107 -4.58 -19.41 -19.75
C LYS A 107 -5.24 -18.04 -19.98
N ASP A 108 -6.06 -17.58 -19.04
CA ASP A 108 -6.87 -16.37 -19.20
C ASP A 108 -6.12 -15.09 -18.79
N ASN A 109 -4.87 -15.24 -18.32
CA ASN A 109 -4.01 -14.15 -17.85
C ASN A 109 -3.95 -12.96 -18.82
N ASP A 110 -3.66 -13.21 -20.09
CA ASP A 110 -3.44 -12.13 -21.05
C ASP A 110 -4.74 -11.40 -21.38
N ALA A 111 -5.85 -12.14 -21.48
CA ALA A 111 -7.17 -11.58 -21.76
C ALA A 111 -7.66 -10.71 -20.58
N ILE A 112 -7.43 -11.15 -19.34
CA ILE A 112 -7.78 -10.37 -18.14
C ILE A 112 -6.89 -9.12 -18.05
N LYS A 113 -5.59 -9.22 -18.34
CA LYS A 113 -4.68 -8.07 -18.32
C LYS A 113 -5.07 -6.98 -19.33
N GLN A 114 -5.65 -7.34 -20.48
CA GLN A 114 -6.14 -6.38 -21.47
C GLN A 114 -7.25 -5.46 -20.94
N VAL A 115 -8.12 -5.96 -20.06
CA VAL A 115 -9.23 -5.18 -19.48
C VAL A 115 -8.87 -4.50 -18.15
N GLY A 116 -7.68 -4.80 -17.62
CA GLY A 116 -7.21 -4.36 -16.31
C GLY A 116 -7.61 -5.33 -15.19
N LEU A 117 -6.64 -5.75 -14.38
CA LEU A 117 -6.82 -6.69 -13.27
C LEU A 117 -7.82 -6.16 -12.24
N LEU A 118 -7.66 -4.91 -11.82
CA LEU A 118 -8.51 -4.25 -10.84
C LEU A 118 -9.94 -4.16 -11.33
N LYS A 119 -10.13 -3.68 -12.57
CA LYS A 119 -11.46 -3.57 -13.19
C LYS A 119 -12.13 -4.95 -13.24
N PHE A 120 -11.40 -5.98 -13.66
CA PHE A 120 -11.90 -7.35 -13.71
C PHE A 120 -12.35 -7.85 -12.34
N PHE A 121 -11.50 -7.79 -11.32
CA PHE A 121 -11.80 -8.37 -10.00
C PHE A 121 -12.78 -7.54 -9.16
N GLN A 122 -12.89 -6.23 -9.38
CA GLN A 122 -13.93 -5.41 -8.74
C GLN A 122 -15.30 -5.63 -9.38
N HIS A 123 -15.33 -5.86 -10.69
CA HIS A 123 -16.57 -6.10 -11.42
C HIS A 123 -17.07 -7.54 -11.31
N THR A 124 -16.20 -8.47 -10.92
CA THR A 124 -16.50 -9.90 -10.83
C THR A 124 -16.67 -10.31 -9.37
N ASP A 125 -17.92 -10.41 -8.91
CA ASP A 125 -18.22 -11.17 -7.71
C ASP A 125 -18.46 -12.66 -8.03
N LEU A 126 -18.59 -13.49 -6.99
CA LEU A 126 -18.81 -14.93 -7.14
C LEU A 126 -20.12 -15.28 -7.86
N ASN A 127 -21.16 -14.47 -7.71
CA ASN A 127 -22.46 -14.72 -8.31
C ASN A 127 -22.39 -14.40 -9.80
N LYS A 128 -21.84 -13.24 -10.15
CA LYS A 128 -21.57 -12.82 -11.52
C LYS A 128 -20.61 -13.77 -12.24
N PHE A 129 -19.57 -14.25 -11.55
CA PHE A 129 -18.67 -15.26 -12.12
C PHE A 129 -19.38 -16.57 -12.50
N ARG A 130 -20.37 -16.99 -11.70
CA ARG A 130 -21.18 -18.19 -11.98
C ARG A 130 -22.23 -17.94 -13.05
N GLU A 131 -22.83 -16.75 -13.07
CA GLU A 131 -23.89 -16.36 -14.01
C GLU A 131 -23.36 -16.13 -15.44
N CYS A 132 -22.17 -15.55 -15.59
CA CYS A 132 -21.62 -15.21 -16.89
C CYS A 132 -21.13 -16.42 -17.72
N ASN A 133 -21.28 -17.67 -17.26
CA ASN A 133 -20.85 -18.89 -17.96
C ASN A 133 -19.40 -18.85 -18.46
N GLY A 134 -18.52 -18.11 -17.79
CA GLY A 134 -17.09 -18.06 -18.10
C GLY A 134 -16.50 -16.64 -18.17
N ILE A 135 -15.17 -16.61 -18.16
CA ILE A 135 -14.34 -15.38 -18.12
C ILE A 135 -14.51 -14.54 -19.39
N GLU A 136 -14.74 -15.18 -20.53
CA GLU A 136 -14.85 -14.50 -21.84
C GLU A 136 -16.02 -13.52 -21.90
N ASN A 137 -17.17 -13.85 -21.30
CA ASN A 137 -18.34 -12.98 -21.30
C ASN A 137 -18.13 -11.75 -20.41
N ILE A 138 -17.51 -11.95 -19.24
CA ILE A 138 -17.12 -10.83 -18.35
C ILE A 138 -16.15 -9.90 -19.09
N ILE A 139 -15.18 -10.45 -19.81
CA ILE A 139 -14.23 -9.64 -20.59
C ILE A 139 -14.94 -8.86 -21.71
N LYS A 140 -15.94 -9.44 -22.37
CA LYS A 140 -16.74 -8.73 -23.38
C LYS A 140 -17.52 -7.57 -22.75
N GLU A 141 -18.25 -7.82 -21.67
CA GLU A 141 -18.98 -6.77 -20.92
C GLU A 141 -18.07 -5.62 -20.47
N LEU A 142 -16.82 -5.92 -20.12
CA LEU A 142 -15.85 -4.90 -19.68
C LEU A 142 -15.20 -4.09 -20.82
N LYS A 143 -15.32 -4.57 -22.06
CA LYS A 143 -14.79 -3.92 -23.28
C LYS A 143 -15.82 -3.02 -23.97
N GLU A 144 -17.11 -3.27 -23.73
CA GLU A 144 -18.24 -2.41 -24.15
C GLU A 144 -18.34 -1.16 -23.27
#